data_AF-A0A5M9WPX6-F1
#
_entry.id   AF-A0A5M9WPX6-F1
#
_cell.length_a   1.000
_cell.length_b   1.000
_cell.length_c   1.000
_cell.angle_alpha   90.00
_cell.angle_beta   90.00
_cell.angle_gamma   90.00
#
_symmetry.space_group_name_H-M   'P 1'
#
loop_
_entity.id
_entity.type
_entity.pdbx_description
1 polymer ?
#
loop_
_entity_poly.entity_id
_entity_poly.type
_entity_poly.pdbx_seq_one_letter_code
_entity_poly.pdbx_strand_id
1 'polypeptide(L)'
;MNIDKRFRLGKRLLVALIVIGLGLLPVFQTTVNATGVTGDRESILLQPIIDQADTGAVIHLESGRYAGPVLISKALTLIGDDSVTIHNEQEQSAISIQAEGVKLEGFTIEHNVRQPAAAVQITGSNNEVSDLKLRTKGAGLLLRDATTSVIRNNSIQWAGASTASSSQKGNGIELYNSHNSRIEENQIQGVLDGIYLENSRNVAVNDNRFMQTRYGIHCMYIDGSSVTNNTGEGNMTGAMIMGVKNTIVSGNTFRKQSSNVHSQGILLYDVHQSKIHSNTVEGNRVGMNIAESSGNEIDDNGLIRNFVGIQMVLAEGNQFTKNRFISNVIDASTMDSKDNILKENYWDSFQGLDLNHDGISELSYAINPFYEQLISRNAAYQLFFQSPGMVFLSELHSEGKSNWTTDESPQMSIVKNDTEVSGTSGTFKTDGTNVETQSSLVMIIGLILLGLSASTMIYMGVWRK
;
A
#
# COMPACT_ATOMS: atom_id res chain seq x y z
N MET A 1 -56.72 -44.56 -65.03
CA MET A 1 -58.08 -44.35 -65.56
C MET A 1 -58.22 -42.88 -65.91
N ASN A 2 -58.14 -42.53 -67.21
CA ASN A 2 -58.41 -41.21 -67.82
C ASN A 2 -57.58 -39.98 -67.34
N ILE A 3 -57.21 -39.00 -68.19
CA ILE A 3 -57.17 -38.88 -69.67
C ILE A 3 -56.07 -37.86 -70.09
N ASP A 4 -55.85 -37.69 -71.41
CA ASP A 4 -54.85 -36.83 -72.07
C ASP A 4 -54.69 -35.37 -71.53
N LYS A 5 -53.53 -34.68 -71.55
CA LYS A 5 -52.38 -34.55 -72.50
C LYS A 5 -52.62 -33.51 -73.64
N ARG A 6 -51.63 -32.64 -73.88
CA ARG A 6 -51.52 -31.60 -74.96
C ARG A 6 -52.32 -30.30 -74.69
N PHE A 7 -52.10 -29.14 -75.34
CA PHE A 7 -51.32 -28.81 -76.55
C PHE A 7 -50.30 -27.64 -76.38
N ARG A 8 -49.75 -27.11 -77.49
CA ARG A 8 -48.50 -26.33 -77.61
C ARG A 8 -48.67 -24.94 -78.25
N LEU A 9 -47.88 -23.95 -77.74
CA LEU A 9 -47.03 -22.99 -78.49
C LEU A 9 -47.64 -21.94 -79.47
N GLY A 10 -47.32 -20.62 -79.34
CA GLY A 10 -47.74 -19.63 -80.35
C GLY A 10 -47.36 -18.11 -80.28
N LYS A 11 -46.08 -17.72 -80.21
CA LYS A 11 -45.44 -16.46 -80.75
C LYS A 11 -46.20 -15.08 -80.86
N ARG A 12 -45.63 -14.05 -80.19
CA ARG A 12 -45.02 -12.76 -80.71
C ARG A 12 -45.80 -11.41 -80.93
N LEU A 13 -45.04 -10.31 -80.71
CA LEU A 13 -45.17 -8.86 -81.12
C LEU A 13 -46.32 -8.02 -80.46
N LEU A 14 -46.28 -6.66 -80.32
CA LEU A 14 -45.22 -5.60 -80.18
C LEU A 14 -45.87 -4.19 -79.94
N VAL A 15 -45.11 -3.19 -79.45
CA VAL A 15 -45.42 -1.71 -79.41
C VAL A 15 -46.49 -1.30 -78.36
N ALA A 16 -46.46 -0.17 -77.61
CA ALA A 16 -45.58 1.03 -77.46
C ALA A 16 -45.43 1.38 -75.94
N LEU A 17 -44.39 2.05 -75.41
CA LEU A 17 -44.12 3.52 -75.39
C LEU A 17 -45.34 4.34 -74.89
N ILE A 18 -45.28 5.31 -73.97
CA ILE A 18 -44.20 6.08 -73.31
C ILE A 18 -44.78 6.67 -71.97
N VAL A 19 -44.09 7.24 -70.95
CA VAL A 19 -42.71 7.72 -70.71
C VAL A 19 -42.33 7.67 -69.19
N ILE A 20 -41.20 8.32 -68.85
CA ILE A 20 -40.46 8.51 -67.58
C ILE A 20 -41.26 9.01 -66.34
N GLY A 21 -40.84 8.53 -65.17
CA GLY A 21 -41.02 9.17 -63.86
C GLY A 21 -40.01 8.64 -62.81
N LEU A 22 -38.82 9.24 -62.70
CA LEU A 22 -37.79 8.86 -61.72
C LEU A 22 -38.05 9.53 -60.35
N GLY A 23 -37.83 8.81 -59.25
CA GLY A 23 -37.64 9.43 -57.93
C GLY A 23 -37.91 8.53 -56.72
N LEU A 24 -36.90 8.39 -55.85
CA LEU A 24 -37.01 8.08 -54.41
C LEU A 24 -37.86 6.84 -54.03
N LEU A 25 -37.22 5.66 -54.03
CA LEU A 25 -37.63 4.57 -53.12
C LEU A 25 -37.24 4.96 -51.67
N PRO A 26 -38.13 4.82 -50.67
CA PRO A 26 -37.76 5.03 -49.28
C PRO A 26 -36.85 3.90 -48.79
N VAL A 27 -35.71 4.27 -48.20
CA VAL A 27 -34.90 3.34 -47.42
C VAL A 27 -35.64 3.06 -46.11
N PHE A 28 -36.33 1.92 -46.05
CA PHE A 28 -36.86 1.41 -44.79
C PHE A 28 -35.68 1.04 -43.87
N GLN A 29 -35.38 1.90 -42.90
CA GLN A 29 -34.51 1.52 -41.78
C GLN A 29 -35.20 0.42 -40.98
N THR A 30 -34.67 -0.80 -41.06
CA THR A 30 -35.11 -1.94 -40.25
C THR A 30 -34.61 -1.77 -38.82
N THR A 31 -35.35 -1.03 -38.00
CA THR A 31 -35.13 -0.97 -36.54
C THR A 31 -35.42 -2.33 -35.92
N VAL A 32 -34.37 -3.13 -35.70
CA VAL A 32 -34.47 -4.42 -35.00
C VAL A 32 -34.55 -4.16 -33.50
N ASN A 33 -35.77 -3.93 -33.01
CA ASN A 33 -36.03 -3.83 -31.57
C ASN A 33 -35.98 -5.23 -30.95
N ALA A 34 -34.81 -5.62 -30.42
CA ALA A 34 -34.66 -6.84 -29.63
C ALA A 34 -35.40 -6.70 -28.30
N THR A 35 -36.60 -7.30 -28.19
CA THR A 35 -37.35 -7.39 -26.93
C THR A 35 -36.61 -8.30 -25.96
N GLY A 36 -36.16 -7.74 -24.84
CA GLY A 36 -35.32 -8.45 -23.88
C GLY A 36 -36.01 -9.65 -23.22
N VAL A 37 -35.26 -10.74 -23.11
CA VAL A 37 -35.52 -11.87 -22.20
C VAL A 37 -34.44 -11.85 -21.12
N THR A 38 -34.78 -12.30 -19.91
CA THR A 38 -33.93 -12.18 -18.71
C THR A 38 -32.89 -13.29 -18.60
N GLY A 39 -31.64 -12.90 -18.32
CA GLY A 39 -30.51 -13.81 -18.10
C GLY A 39 -29.38 -13.50 -19.09
N ASP A 40 -28.17 -13.33 -18.55
CA ASP A 40 -26.89 -13.17 -19.27
C ASP A 40 -26.89 -12.33 -20.57
N ARG A 41 -26.48 -11.05 -20.45
CA ARG A 41 -25.95 -10.33 -21.61
C ARG A 41 -24.66 -11.03 -22.05
N GLU A 42 -24.61 -11.51 -23.29
CA GLU A 42 -23.37 -11.97 -23.90
C GLU A 42 -22.31 -10.86 -23.83
N SER A 43 -21.07 -11.22 -23.44
CA SER A 43 -19.99 -10.25 -23.30
C SER A 43 -19.46 -9.84 -24.67
N ILE A 44 -19.35 -8.52 -24.90
CA ILE A 44 -18.87 -7.96 -26.17
C ILE A 44 -17.40 -8.33 -26.36
N LEU A 45 -17.05 -8.91 -27.51
CA LEU A 45 -15.65 -9.21 -27.82
C LEU A 45 -14.87 -7.90 -27.99
N LEU A 46 -13.86 -7.67 -27.15
CA LEU A 46 -13.09 -6.42 -27.16
C LEU A 46 -11.96 -6.44 -28.21
N GLN A 47 -11.37 -7.60 -28.50
CA GLN A 47 -10.28 -7.70 -29.48
C GLN A 47 -10.66 -7.17 -30.87
N PRO A 48 -11.83 -7.48 -31.47
CA PRO A 48 -12.22 -6.93 -32.77
C PRO A 48 -12.36 -5.40 -32.80
N ILE A 49 -12.64 -4.76 -31.66
CA ILE A 49 -12.72 -3.29 -31.55
C ILE A 49 -11.31 -2.70 -31.56
N ILE A 50 -10.40 -3.29 -30.79
CA ILE A 50 -8.96 -2.95 -30.79
C ILE A 50 -8.36 -3.17 -32.18
N ASP A 51 -8.64 -4.29 -32.84
CA ASP A 51 -8.08 -4.65 -34.14
C ASP A 51 -8.49 -3.66 -35.24
N GLN A 52 -9.74 -3.20 -35.24
CA GLN A 52 -10.27 -2.24 -36.24
C GLN A 52 -9.78 -0.80 -36.05
N ALA A 53 -9.32 -0.41 -34.87
CA ALA A 53 -8.89 0.97 -34.60
C ALA A 53 -7.54 1.32 -35.26
N ASP A 54 -7.35 2.55 -35.71
CA ASP A 54 -6.05 3.03 -36.20
C ASP A 54 -5.01 3.17 -35.07
N THR A 55 -3.73 3.15 -35.41
CA THR A 55 -2.65 3.44 -34.44
C THR A 55 -2.76 4.89 -33.97
N GLY A 56 -2.82 5.08 -32.65
CA GLY A 56 -3.05 6.38 -32.01
C GLY A 56 -4.52 6.73 -31.80
N ALA A 57 -5.46 5.84 -32.16
CA ALA A 57 -6.89 6.07 -31.96
C ALA A 57 -7.28 6.14 -30.47
N VAL A 58 -8.34 6.92 -30.19
CA VAL A 58 -9.03 6.95 -28.90
C VAL A 58 -10.31 6.12 -29.04
N ILE A 59 -10.43 5.07 -28.24
CA ILE A 59 -11.56 4.16 -28.18
C ILE A 59 -12.34 4.45 -26.90
N HIS A 60 -13.53 5.02 -27.02
CA HIS A 60 -14.49 5.11 -25.92
C HIS A 60 -15.34 3.83 -25.91
N LEU A 61 -15.34 3.12 -24.79
CA LEU A 61 -16.19 1.95 -24.57
C LEU A 61 -17.58 2.38 -24.09
N GLU A 62 -18.63 1.85 -24.73
CA GLU A 62 -20.01 2.05 -24.30
C GLU A 62 -20.35 1.18 -23.09
N SER A 63 -21.40 1.55 -22.36
CA SER A 63 -21.89 0.86 -21.17
C SER A 63 -22.15 -0.64 -21.41
N GLY A 64 -21.31 -1.51 -20.87
CA GLY A 64 -21.26 -2.91 -21.31
C GLY A 64 -20.27 -3.80 -20.57
N ARG A 65 -20.49 -5.11 -20.71
CA ARG A 65 -19.54 -6.15 -20.28
C ARG A 65 -18.76 -6.63 -21.50
N TYR A 66 -17.44 -6.60 -21.39
CA TYR A 66 -16.50 -6.94 -22.46
C TYR A 66 -15.72 -8.20 -22.10
N ALA A 67 -15.47 -9.07 -23.08
CA ALA A 67 -14.69 -10.27 -22.89
C ALA A 67 -13.19 -10.01 -23.13
N GLY A 68 -12.37 -10.33 -22.14
CA GLY A 68 -10.94 -10.62 -22.32
C GLY A 68 -10.71 -12.10 -22.66
N PRO A 69 -9.45 -12.51 -22.89
CA PRO A 69 -8.25 -11.68 -22.87
C PRO A 69 -8.09 -10.86 -24.16
N VAL A 70 -7.40 -9.72 -24.08
CA VAL A 70 -7.03 -8.91 -25.26
C VAL A 70 -5.56 -8.55 -25.33
N LEU A 71 -5.05 -8.38 -26.54
CA LEU A 71 -3.71 -7.94 -26.88
C LEU A 71 -3.75 -6.55 -27.54
N ILE A 72 -3.04 -5.60 -26.94
CA ILE A 72 -2.81 -4.26 -27.48
C ILE A 72 -1.37 -4.21 -28.01
N SER A 73 -1.23 -4.43 -29.33
CA SER A 73 0.02 -4.48 -30.09
C SER A 73 0.31 -3.22 -30.91
N LYS A 74 -0.50 -2.17 -30.75
CA LYS A 74 -0.33 -0.83 -31.33
C LYS A 74 -0.70 0.24 -30.30
N ALA A 75 -0.09 1.42 -30.39
CA ALA A 75 -0.43 2.56 -29.54
C ALA A 75 -1.93 2.92 -29.72
N LEU A 76 -2.65 3.10 -28.61
CA LEU A 76 -4.06 3.53 -28.59
C LEU A 76 -4.41 4.04 -27.18
N THR A 77 -5.53 4.75 -27.05
CA THR A 77 -6.10 5.14 -25.76
C THR A 77 -7.47 4.47 -25.60
N LEU A 78 -7.68 3.71 -24.52
CA LEU A 78 -8.91 3.00 -24.21
C LEU A 78 -9.56 3.63 -22.97
N ILE A 79 -10.71 4.26 -23.16
CA ILE A 79 -11.45 5.00 -22.12
C ILE A 79 -12.80 4.32 -21.88
N GLY A 80 -13.18 4.13 -20.62
CA GLY A 80 -14.52 3.72 -20.22
C GLY A 80 -15.02 4.52 -19.02
N ASP A 81 -16.02 4.00 -18.35
CA ASP A 81 -16.53 4.52 -17.08
C ASP A 81 -16.92 3.37 -16.11
N ASP A 82 -17.50 3.72 -14.96
CA ASP A 82 -17.99 2.78 -13.94
C ASP A 82 -19.01 1.74 -14.43
N SER A 83 -19.60 1.94 -15.62
CA SER A 83 -20.54 1.02 -16.27
C SER A 83 -19.88 0.10 -17.31
N VAL A 84 -18.57 0.25 -17.54
CA VAL A 84 -17.75 -0.60 -18.40
C VAL A 84 -17.00 -1.63 -17.55
N THR A 85 -17.15 -2.91 -17.88
CA THR A 85 -16.45 -4.01 -17.19
C THR A 85 -15.81 -4.97 -18.19
N ILE A 86 -14.49 -5.12 -18.15
CA ILE A 86 -13.76 -6.17 -18.85
C ILE A 86 -13.67 -7.39 -17.92
N HIS A 87 -14.20 -8.53 -18.36
CA HIS A 87 -14.23 -9.77 -17.59
C HIS A 87 -13.33 -10.82 -18.24
N ASN A 88 -12.52 -11.51 -17.41
CA ASN A 88 -11.65 -12.59 -17.86
C ASN A 88 -11.67 -13.80 -16.91
N GLU A 89 -11.85 -14.97 -17.50
CA GLU A 89 -11.74 -16.31 -16.88
C GLU A 89 -10.76 -17.22 -17.64
N GLN A 90 -10.10 -16.73 -18.70
CA GLN A 90 -9.09 -17.47 -19.46
C GLN A 90 -7.71 -17.34 -18.82
N GLU A 91 -6.85 -18.34 -19.01
CA GLU A 91 -5.55 -18.45 -18.32
C GLU A 91 -4.54 -17.32 -18.63
N GLN A 92 -4.79 -16.50 -19.66
CA GLN A 92 -4.00 -15.32 -20.01
C GLN A 92 -4.37 -14.09 -19.17
N SER A 93 -3.54 -13.05 -19.22
CA SER A 93 -3.85 -11.75 -18.63
C SER A 93 -5.03 -11.06 -19.35
N ALA A 94 -5.95 -10.43 -18.60
CA ALA A 94 -7.19 -9.89 -19.18
C ALA A 94 -6.92 -8.80 -20.24
N ILE A 95 -5.90 -7.97 -20.02
CA ILE A 95 -5.30 -7.08 -21.02
C ILE A 95 -3.79 -7.32 -21.05
N SER A 96 -3.22 -7.45 -22.25
CA SER A 96 -1.79 -7.53 -22.50
C SER A 96 -1.33 -6.34 -23.37
N ILE A 97 -0.54 -5.44 -22.81
CA ILE A 97 0.00 -4.25 -23.47
C ILE A 97 1.43 -4.55 -23.94
N GLN A 98 1.60 -4.75 -25.25
CA GLN A 98 2.92 -4.94 -25.88
C GLN A 98 3.43 -3.67 -26.56
N ALA A 99 2.54 -2.79 -26.99
CA ALA A 99 2.91 -1.51 -27.60
C ALA A 99 3.35 -0.45 -26.58
N GLU A 100 4.05 0.56 -27.08
CA GLU A 100 4.33 1.80 -26.36
C GLU A 100 3.22 2.84 -26.56
N GLY A 101 3.11 3.80 -25.64
CA GLY A 101 2.18 4.93 -25.76
C GLY A 101 0.71 4.54 -25.64
N VAL A 102 0.41 3.40 -25.03
CA VAL A 102 -0.93 2.92 -24.72
C VAL A 102 -1.45 3.55 -23.43
N LYS A 103 -2.72 3.95 -23.43
CA LYS A 103 -3.43 4.44 -22.24
C LYS A 103 -4.66 3.60 -21.93
N LEU A 104 -4.87 3.27 -20.67
CA LEU A 104 -6.11 2.67 -20.14
C LEU A 104 -6.69 3.59 -19.06
N GLU A 105 -7.98 3.95 -19.17
CA GLU A 105 -8.63 4.93 -18.28
C GLU A 105 -10.06 4.54 -17.89
N GLY A 106 -10.37 4.61 -16.60
CA GLY A 106 -11.74 4.78 -16.06
C GLY A 106 -12.66 3.55 -15.94
N PHE A 107 -12.24 2.32 -16.29
CA PHE A 107 -13.12 1.14 -16.32
C PHE A 107 -12.79 0.04 -15.29
N THR A 108 -13.72 -0.91 -15.12
CA THR A 108 -13.56 -2.07 -14.22
C THR A 108 -12.91 -3.26 -14.94
N ILE A 109 -12.02 -4.00 -14.27
CA ILE A 109 -11.49 -5.31 -14.71
C ILE A 109 -11.78 -6.39 -13.66
N GLU A 110 -12.50 -7.43 -14.06
CA GLU A 110 -12.74 -8.65 -13.28
C GLU A 110 -11.84 -9.79 -13.78
N HIS A 111 -10.70 -10.02 -13.11
CA HIS A 111 -9.75 -11.09 -13.45
C HIS A 111 -9.89 -12.26 -12.48
N ASN A 112 -10.64 -13.28 -12.89
CA ASN A 112 -11.01 -14.41 -12.04
C ASN A 112 -9.97 -15.56 -12.01
N VAL A 113 -8.82 -15.38 -12.67
CA VAL A 113 -7.73 -16.35 -12.75
C VAL A 113 -6.62 -16.03 -11.74
N ARG A 114 -5.88 -17.06 -11.31
CA ARG A 114 -4.76 -16.94 -10.35
C ARG A 114 -3.43 -16.62 -11.06
N GLN A 115 -2.37 -16.44 -10.26
CA GLN A 115 -1.00 -16.46 -10.77
C GLN A 115 -0.74 -17.67 -11.68
N PRO A 116 0.07 -17.55 -12.75
CA PRO A 116 0.97 -16.42 -13.04
C PRO A 116 0.32 -15.21 -13.74
N ALA A 117 -0.94 -15.30 -14.18
CA ALA A 117 -1.58 -14.22 -14.94
C ALA A 117 -1.95 -12.99 -14.08
N ALA A 118 -1.86 -11.82 -14.68
CA ALA A 118 -2.26 -10.53 -14.09
C ALA A 118 -3.58 -10.03 -14.71
N ALA A 119 -4.26 -9.08 -14.06
CA ALA A 119 -5.41 -8.41 -14.69
C ALA A 119 -4.96 -7.56 -15.89
N VAL A 120 -3.85 -6.81 -15.75
CA VAL A 120 -3.15 -6.17 -16.86
C VAL A 120 -1.67 -6.55 -16.82
N GLN A 121 -1.14 -6.96 -17.96
CA GLN A 121 0.30 -7.20 -18.16
C GLN A 121 0.85 -6.17 -19.16
N ILE A 122 2.02 -5.60 -18.87
CA ILE A 122 2.64 -4.52 -19.63
C ILE A 122 4.10 -4.89 -19.91
N THR A 123 4.47 -4.90 -21.18
CA THR A 123 5.86 -5.08 -21.65
C THR A 123 6.33 -3.96 -22.59
N GLY A 124 5.43 -3.09 -23.03
CA GLY A 124 5.80 -1.85 -23.72
C GLY A 124 6.15 -0.73 -22.74
N SER A 125 6.96 0.23 -23.20
CA SER A 125 7.34 1.43 -22.44
C SER A 125 6.39 2.61 -22.68
N ASN A 126 6.52 3.70 -21.90
CA ASN A 126 5.76 4.95 -22.08
C ASN A 126 4.23 4.77 -21.98
N ASN A 127 3.76 3.84 -21.14
CA ASN A 127 2.35 3.45 -21.01
C ASN A 127 1.69 4.08 -19.76
N GLU A 128 0.40 4.42 -19.85
CA GLU A 128 -0.38 4.97 -18.73
C GLU A 128 -1.55 4.04 -18.37
N VAL A 129 -1.71 3.72 -17.09
CA VAL A 129 -2.86 2.97 -16.56
C VAL A 129 -3.42 3.75 -15.39
N SER A 130 -4.63 4.27 -15.56
CA SER A 130 -5.22 5.16 -14.58
C SER A 130 -6.69 4.90 -14.31
N ASP A 131 -7.11 5.27 -13.10
CA ASP A 131 -8.53 5.38 -12.72
C ASP A 131 -9.30 4.03 -12.85
N LEU A 132 -8.58 2.89 -12.94
CA LEU A 132 -9.17 1.56 -13.13
C LEU A 132 -9.60 0.92 -11.81
N LYS A 133 -10.63 0.07 -11.88
CA LYS A 133 -11.16 -0.72 -10.76
C LYS A 133 -10.89 -2.21 -10.97
N LEU A 134 -9.83 -2.73 -10.37
CA LEU A 134 -9.37 -4.12 -10.53
C LEU A 134 -9.91 -5.02 -9.40
N ARG A 135 -10.62 -6.08 -9.78
CA ARG A 135 -10.98 -7.21 -8.93
C ARG A 135 -10.21 -8.45 -9.40
N THR A 136 -9.13 -8.82 -8.71
CA THR A 136 -8.19 -9.86 -9.20
C THR A 136 -8.05 -11.04 -8.24
N LYS A 137 -7.93 -12.25 -8.80
CA LYS A 137 -7.47 -13.46 -8.09
C LYS A 137 -6.01 -13.83 -8.42
N GLY A 138 -5.38 -13.08 -9.32
CA GLY A 138 -3.97 -13.19 -9.70
C GLY A 138 -3.21 -11.96 -9.22
N ALA A 139 -2.25 -11.48 -10.02
CA ALA A 139 -1.71 -10.13 -9.85
C ALA A 139 -2.70 -9.07 -10.37
N GLY A 140 -2.57 -7.82 -9.94
CA GLY A 140 -3.32 -6.69 -10.49
C GLY A 140 -2.67 -6.18 -11.79
N LEU A 141 -1.64 -5.34 -11.63
CA LEU A 141 -0.86 -4.76 -12.73
C LEU A 141 0.56 -5.35 -12.72
N LEU A 142 1.01 -5.92 -13.84
CA LEU A 142 2.31 -6.58 -13.98
C LEU A 142 3.15 -5.91 -15.07
N LEU A 143 4.20 -5.21 -14.68
CA LEU A 143 5.16 -4.52 -15.54
C LEU A 143 6.44 -5.36 -15.62
N ARG A 144 6.83 -5.76 -16.83
CA ARG A 144 8.02 -6.58 -17.10
C ARG A 144 8.81 -5.90 -18.22
N ASP A 145 10.02 -5.44 -17.91
CA ASP A 145 10.91 -4.70 -18.83
C ASP A 145 10.31 -3.37 -19.36
N ALA A 146 9.27 -2.86 -18.69
CA ALA A 146 8.48 -1.69 -19.11
C ALA A 146 9.01 -0.39 -18.46
N THR A 147 9.53 0.53 -19.27
CA THR A 147 10.18 1.77 -18.79
C THR A 147 9.25 2.97 -18.95
N THR A 148 9.37 3.98 -18.08
CA THR A 148 8.58 5.24 -18.13
C THR A 148 7.06 5.02 -18.07
N SER A 149 6.60 4.07 -17.26
CA SER A 149 5.15 3.83 -17.09
C SER A 149 4.56 4.71 -15.99
N VAL A 150 3.31 5.13 -16.15
CA VAL A 150 2.55 5.91 -15.15
C VAL A 150 1.35 5.10 -14.70
N ILE A 151 1.35 4.71 -13.42
CA ILE A 151 0.31 3.86 -12.81
C ILE A 151 -0.36 4.67 -11.69
N ARG A 152 -1.48 5.34 -11.98
CA ARG A 152 -2.06 6.37 -11.08
C ARG A 152 -3.53 6.15 -10.70
N ASN A 153 -3.90 6.45 -9.45
CA ASN A 153 -5.29 6.46 -8.96
C ASN A 153 -6.10 5.16 -9.23
N ASN A 154 -5.45 3.99 -9.32
CA ASN A 154 -6.13 2.71 -9.52
C ASN A 154 -6.60 2.12 -8.19
N SER A 155 -7.76 1.45 -8.20
CA SER A 155 -8.29 0.69 -7.06
C SER A 155 -8.13 -0.81 -7.31
N ILE A 156 -7.31 -1.50 -6.51
CA ILE A 156 -6.96 -2.91 -6.70
C ILE A 156 -7.36 -3.73 -5.47
N GLN A 157 -8.34 -4.61 -5.62
CA GLN A 157 -8.86 -5.45 -4.54
C GLN A 157 -8.74 -6.95 -4.86
N TRP A 158 -8.33 -7.72 -3.84
CA TRP A 158 -8.35 -9.18 -3.86
C TRP A 158 -9.78 -9.72 -4.00
N ALA A 159 -10.02 -10.54 -5.03
CA ALA A 159 -11.31 -11.13 -5.36
C ALA A 159 -11.45 -12.62 -4.94
N GLY A 160 -10.49 -13.15 -4.19
CA GLY A 160 -10.57 -14.48 -3.58
C GLY A 160 -11.12 -14.45 -2.15
N ALA A 161 -11.13 -15.61 -1.48
CA ALA A 161 -11.49 -15.68 -0.07
C ALA A 161 -10.53 -14.86 0.81
N SER A 162 -11.06 -14.23 1.87
CA SER A 162 -10.24 -13.48 2.86
C SER A 162 -9.28 -14.39 3.64
N THR A 163 -9.64 -15.67 3.80
CA THR A 163 -8.83 -16.72 4.43
C THR A 163 -7.78 -17.36 3.51
N ALA A 164 -7.61 -16.86 2.28
CA ALA A 164 -6.61 -17.38 1.34
C ALA A 164 -5.18 -17.16 1.87
N SER A 165 -4.34 -18.19 1.76
CA SER A 165 -2.93 -18.10 2.17
C SER A 165 -2.13 -17.17 1.26
N SER A 166 -1.00 -16.65 1.74
CA SER A 166 -0.11 -15.77 0.95
C SER A 166 0.28 -16.40 -0.40
N SER A 167 0.52 -17.72 -0.41
CA SER A 167 0.82 -18.52 -1.61
C SER A 167 -0.31 -18.64 -2.63
N GLN A 168 -1.52 -18.21 -2.30
CA GLN A 168 -2.68 -18.21 -3.21
C GLN A 168 -2.97 -16.83 -3.82
N LYS A 169 -2.32 -15.77 -3.34
CA LYS A 169 -2.55 -14.37 -3.74
C LYS A 169 -1.49 -13.90 -4.74
N GLY A 170 -1.85 -12.97 -5.63
CA GLY A 170 -0.88 -12.17 -6.40
C GLY A 170 -0.67 -10.79 -5.79
N ASN A 171 0.31 -10.07 -6.30
CA ASN A 171 0.62 -8.70 -5.89
C ASN A 171 -0.37 -7.68 -6.49
N GLY A 172 -0.52 -6.52 -5.87
CA GLY A 172 -1.38 -5.45 -6.40
C GLY A 172 -0.79 -4.84 -7.66
N ILE A 173 0.41 -4.28 -7.54
CA ILE A 173 1.24 -3.79 -8.64
C ILE A 173 2.61 -4.46 -8.53
N GLU A 174 3.15 -4.94 -9.64
CA GLU A 174 4.41 -5.67 -9.69
C GLU A 174 5.28 -5.11 -10.83
N LEU A 175 6.46 -4.58 -10.49
CA LEU A 175 7.47 -4.11 -11.44
C LEU A 175 8.71 -5.00 -11.35
N TYR A 176 9.19 -5.46 -12.50
CA TYR A 176 10.46 -6.15 -12.63
C TYR A 176 11.26 -5.55 -13.79
N ASN A 177 12.52 -5.19 -13.53
CA ASN A 177 13.43 -4.58 -14.51
C ASN A 177 12.80 -3.37 -15.24
N SER A 178 12.03 -2.56 -14.50
CA SER A 178 11.10 -1.55 -15.05
C SER A 178 11.44 -0.18 -14.46
N HIS A 179 12.05 0.70 -15.26
CA HIS A 179 12.74 1.91 -14.76
C HIS A 179 11.97 3.21 -15.05
N ASN A 180 12.32 4.29 -14.34
CA ASN A 180 11.81 5.66 -14.57
C ASN A 180 10.28 5.81 -14.47
N SER A 181 9.62 4.89 -13.76
CA SER A 181 8.15 4.79 -13.68
C SER A 181 7.58 5.48 -12.43
N ARG A 182 6.33 5.95 -12.50
CA ARG A 182 5.57 6.52 -11.39
C ARG A 182 4.44 5.59 -10.97
N ILE A 183 4.31 5.35 -9.67
CA ILE A 183 3.21 4.57 -9.08
C ILE A 183 2.61 5.43 -7.98
N GLU A 184 1.45 6.02 -8.25
CA GLU A 184 0.94 7.14 -7.45
C GLU A 184 -0.56 7.08 -7.14
N GLU A 185 -0.95 7.51 -5.94
CA GLU A 185 -2.36 7.65 -5.50
C GLU A 185 -3.19 6.34 -5.53
N ASN A 186 -2.58 5.17 -5.76
CA ASN A 186 -3.30 3.91 -5.90
C ASN A 186 -3.79 3.38 -4.54
N GLN A 187 -4.96 2.73 -4.54
CA GLN A 187 -5.58 2.13 -3.34
C GLN A 187 -5.61 0.61 -3.48
N ILE A 188 -4.86 -0.10 -2.63
CA ILE A 188 -4.61 -1.54 -2.78
C ILE A 188 -4.97 -2.31 -1.50
N GLN A 189 -5.86 -3.31 -1.62
CA GLN A 189 -6.40 -4.03 -0.48
C GLN A 189 -6.36 -5.56 -0.63
N GLY A 190 -5.85 -6.23 0.41
CA GLY A 190 -6.04 -7.67 0.66
C GLY A 190 -5.27 -8.63 -0.26
N VAL A 191 -4.45 -8.10 -1.17
CA VAL A 191 -3.52 -8.82 -2.07
C VAL A 191 -2.35 -9.47 -1.32
N LEU A 192 -1.34 -9.98 -2.04
CA LEU A 192 -0.07 -10.44 -1.45
C LEU A 192 0.74 -9.23 -0.98
N ASP A 193 1.60 -8.66 -1.81
CA ASP A 193 2.22 -7.34 -1.55
C ASP A 193 1.46 -6.26 -2.32
N GLY A 194 1.42 -5.03 -1.79
CA GLY A 194 0.70 -3.92 -2.39
C GLY A 194 1.38 -3.44 -3.67
N ILE A 195 2.61 -2.94 -3.53
CA ILE A 195 3.55 -2.69 -4.63
C ILE A 195 4.79 -3.57 -4.42
N TYR A 196 5.17 -4.34 -5.44
CA TYR A 196 6.43 -5.06 -5.52
C TYR A 196 7.33 -4.44 -6.59
N LEU A 197 8.57 -4.12 -6.26
CA LEU A 197 9.60 -3.62 -7.17
C LEU A 197 10.83 -4.54 -7.12
N GLU A 198 11.31 -5.02 -8.26
CA GLU A 198 12.55 -5.79 -8.37
C GLU A 198 13.48 -5.26 -9.49
N ASN A 199 14.78 -5.18 -9.23
CA ASN A 199 15.83 -4.81 -10.20
C ASN A 199 15.55 -3.48 -10.95
N SER A 200 14.83 -2.56 -10.30
CA SER A 200 14.25 -1.36 -10.92
C SER A 200 14.94 -0.08 -10.44
N ARG A 201 14.84 1.02 -11.20
CA ARG A 201 15.62 2.25 -10.94
C ARG A 201 14.82 3.50 -11.24
N ASN A 202 15.12 4.59 -10.52
CA ASN A 202 14.43 5.87 -10.66
C ASN A 202 12.90 5.74 -10.57
N VAL A 203 12.40 4.81 -9.75
CA VAL A 203 10.95 4.60 -9.57
C VAL A 203 10.46 5.52 -8.46
N ALA A 204 9.37 6.24 -8.71
CA ALA A 204 8.67 7.01 -7.69
C ALA A 204 7.43 6.23 -7.23
N VAL A 205 7.36 5.95 -5.93
CA VAL A 205 6.21 5.33 -5.26
C VAL A 205 5.65 6.33 -4.26
N ASN A 206 4.62 7.08 -4.66
CA ASN A 206 4.14 8.22 -3.89
C ASN A 206 2.63 8.20 -3.59
N ASP A 207 2.26 8.60 -2.37
CA ASP A 207 0.86 8.87 -1.96
C ASP A 207 -0.11 7.66 -2.06
N ASN A 208 0.40 6.43 -2.19
CA ASN A 208 -0.41 5.21 -2.30
C ASN A 208 -0.96 4.75 -0.93
N ARG A 209 -2.06 4.00 -0.93
CA ARG A 209 -2.70 3.44 0.27
C ARG A 209 -2.76 1.91 0.25
N PHE A 210 -2.26 1.27 1.33
CA PHE A 210 -2.23 -0.19 1.47
C PHE A 210 -2.98 -0.68 2.71
N MET A 211 -3.86 -1.66 2.55
CA MET A 211 -4.59 -2.27 3.67
C MET A 211 -4.65 -3.79 3.58
N GLN A 212 -4.36 -4.47 4.70
CA GLN A 212 -4.48 -5.92 4.88
C GLN A 212 -3.63 -6.76 3.88
N THR A 213 -2.51 -6.21 3.41
CA THR A 213 -1.52 -6.93 2.60
C THR A 213 -0.49 -7.65 3.49
N ARG A 214 0.36 -8.50 2.91
CA ARG A 214 1.61 -8.93 3.55
C ARG A 214 2.51 -7.70 3.69
N TYR A 215 3.08 -7.20 2.60
CA TYR A 215 3.83 -5.95 2.61
C TYR A 215 3.04 -4.84 1.91
N GLY A 216 3.03 -3.62 2.43
CA GLY A 216 2.44 -2.49 1.72
C GLY A 216 3.27 -2.16 0.48
N ILE A 217 4.55 -1.89 0.71
CA ILE A 217 5.59 -1.74 -0.31
C ILE A 217 6.66 -2.81 -0.07
N HIS A 218 7.16 -3.42 -1.15
CA HIS A 218 8.25 -4.38 -1.13
C HIS A 218 9.23 -4.03 -2.26
N CYS A 219 10.43 -3.60 -1.89
CA CYS A 219 11.48 -3.17 -2.83
C CYS A 219 12.68 -4.11 -2.70
N MET A 220 13.11 -4.69 -3.82
CA MET A 220 14.28 -5.55 -3.94
C MET A 220 15.22 -5.00 -5.01
N TYR A 221 16.49 -4.75 -4.67
CA TYR A 221 17.53 -4.37 -5.63
C TYR A 221 17.22 -3.09 -6.43
N ILE A 222 16.80 -2.03 -5.73
CA ILE A 222 16.49 -0.71 -6.34
C ILE A 222 17.54 0.37 -6.06
N ASP A 223 17.68 1.31 -7.00
CA ASP A 223 18.66 2.40 -6.98
C ASP A 223 17.99 3.73 -7.41
N GLY A 224 18.44 4.85 -6.85
CA GLY A 224 18.02 6.21 -7.22
C GLY A 224 16.50 6.48 -7.14
N SER A 225 15.79 5.75 -6.28
CA SER A 225 14.32 5.68 -6.26
C SER A 225 13.72 6.38 -5.03
N SER A 226 12.40 6.57 -5.00
CA SER A 226 11.71 7.21 -3.88
C SER A 226 10.44 6.47 -3.45
N VAL A 227 10.22 6.44 -2.14
CA VAL A 227 9.05 5.87 -1.46
C VAL A 227 8.52 6.95 -0.51
N THR A 228 7.53 7.73 -0.94
CA THR A 228 7.14 8.97 -0.26
C THR A 228 5.64 9.08 0.06
N ASN A 229 5.29 9.65 1.22
CA ASN A 229 3.91 9.95 1.65
C ASN A 229 2.93 8.75 1.71
N ASN A 230 3.37 7.52 1.47
CA ASN A 230 2.46 6.38 1.36
C ASN A 230 1.86 6.03 2.74
N THR A 231 0.61 5.54 2.76
CA THR A 231 -0.08 5.16 3.99
C THR A 231 -0.40 3.67 4.03
N GLY A 232 0.10 2.96 5.04
CA GLY A 232 -0.22 1.55 5.29
C GLY A 232 -0.89 1.34 6.65
N GLU A 233 -1.97 0.56 6.69
CA GLU A 233 -2.63 0.18 7.95
C GLU A 233 -3.04 -1.29 8.00
N GLY A 234 -2.64 -1.98 9.07
CA GLY A 234 -3.02 -3.38 9.31
C GLY A 234 -2.41 -4.39 8.34
N ASN A 235 -1.27 -4.05 7.73
CA ASN A 235 -0.48 -4.96 6.90
C ASN A 235 0.42 -5.85 7.81
N MET A 236 1.11 -6.84 7.25
CA MET A 236 2.14 -7.56 8.02
C MET A 236 3.37 -6.66 8.23
N THR A 237 3.86 -6.03 7.15
CA THR A 237 4.88 -4.96 7.19
C THR A 237 4.42 -3.76 6.37
N GLY A 238 4.74 -2.54 6.80
CA GLY A 238 4.38 -1.31 6.09
C GLY A 238 5.18 -1.16 4.79
N ALA A 239 6.50 -0.99 4.92
CA ALA A 239 7.45 -1.07 3.80
C ALA A 239 8.59 -2.04 4.11
N MET A 240 8.98 -2.86 3.14
CA MET A 240 10.16 -3.72 3.18
C MET A 240 11.12 -3.27 2.06
N ILE A 241 12.29 -2.78 2.45
CA ILE A 241 13.30 -2.18 1.58
C ILE A 241 14.56 -3.05 1.69
N MET A 242 14.91 -3.78 0.61
CA MET A 242 15.91 -4.85 0.61
C MET A 242 16.94 -4.70 -0.51
N GLY A 243 18.24 -4.62 -0.18
CA GLY A 243 19.32 -4.52 -1.16
C GLY A 243 19.30 -3.19 -1.93
N VAL A 244 19.24 -2.07 -1.21
CA VAL A 244 18.86 -0.76 -1.77
C VAL A 244 19.93 0.30 -1.51
N LYS A 245 20.11 1.21 -2.46
CA LYS A 245 20.94 2.41 -2.24
C LYS A 245 20.35 3.68 -2.86
N ASN A 246 20.93 4.82 -2.49
CA ASN A 246 20.59 6.15 -3.02
C ASN A 246 19.09 6.47 -3.01
N THR A 247 18.35 5.93 -2.03
CA THR A 247 16.88 5.94 -2.03
C THR A 247 16.34 6.83 -0.92
N ILE A 248 15.20 7.48 -1.19
CA ILE A 248 14.51 8.34 -0.23
C ILE A 248 13.24 7.64 0.25
N VAL A 249 13.12 7.42 1.57
CA VAL A 249 11.94 6.86 2.21
C VAL A 249 11.40 7.91 3.19
N SER A 250 10.41 8.72 2.79
CA SER A 250 9.99 9.86 3.62
C SER A 250 8.51 10.23 3.63
N GLY A 251 8.05 10.82 4.74
CA GLY A 251 6.65 11.20 4.95
C GLY A 251 5.66 10.02 5.03
N ASN A 252 6.13 8.77 4.95
CA ASN A 252 5.24 7.60 4.95
C ASN A 252 4.62 7.39 6.33
N THR A 253 3.40 6.86 6.35
CA THR A 253 2.62 6.64 7.57
C THR A 253 2.22 5.17 7.69
N PHE A 254 2.88 4.43 8.59
CA PHE A 254 2.67 3.00 8.79
C PHE A 254 2.12 2.71 10.19
N ARG A 255 0.83 2.33 10.25
CA ARG A 255 0.07 2.16 11.49
C ARG A 255 -0.36 0.71 11.75
N LYS A 256 -0.21 0.22 12.99
CA LYS A 256 -0.79 -1.04 13.48
C LYS A 256 -0.34 -2.31 12.73
N GLN A 257 0.91 -2.36 12.27
CA GLN A 257 1.56 -3.61 11.84
C GLN A 257 1.92 -4.40 13.11
N SER A 258 0.93 -5.13 13.65
CA SER A 258 1.04 -5.82 14.94
C SER A 258 0.32 -7.18 14.98
N SER A 259 -0.20 -7.65 13.85
CA SER A 259 -0.98 -8.90 13.74
C SER A 259 -0.10 -10.16 13.60
N ASN A 260 1.19 -10.01 13.33
CA ASN A 260 2.16 -11.10 13.23
C ASN A 260 3.36 -10.87 14.15
N VAL A 261 4.03 -11.95 14.59
CA VAL A 261 5.25 -11.88 15.40
C VAL A 261 6.42 -11.22 14.67
N HIS A 262 6.44 -11.27 13.34
CA HIS A 262 7.42 -10.61 12.48
C HIS A 262 6.97 -9.23 11.99
N SER A 263 5.85 -8.69 12.46
CA SER A 263 5.31 -7.42 11.93
C SER A 263 6.18 -6.21 12.25
N GLN A 264 6.39 -5.37 11.23
CA GLN A 264 7.31 -4.23 11.27
C GLN A 264 6.65 -3.01 10.60
N GLY A 265 6.91 -1.79 11.08
CA GLY A 265 6.48 -0.56 10.39
C GLY A 265 7.26 -0.36 9.09
N ILE A 266 8.58 -0.26 9.22
CA ILE A 266 9.54 -0.26 8.10
C ILE A 266 10.63 -1.29 8.38
N LEU A 267 10.99 -2.09 7.38
CA LEU A 267 12.18 -2.93 7.37
C LEU A 267 13.19 -2.37 6.36
N LEU A 268 14.39 -2.04 6.84
CA LEU A 268 15.59 -1.81 6.03
C LEU A 268 16.49 -3.04 6.18
N TYR A 269 16.82 -3.70 5.07
CA TYR A 269 17.76 -4.82 5.01
C TYR A 269 18.76 -4.59 3.87
N ASP A 270 20.08 -4.65 4.10
CA ASP A 270 21.08 -4.39 3.06
C ASP A 270 20.83 -3.02 2.38
N VAL A 271 20.60 -1.98 3.19
CA VAL A 271 20.28 -0.61 2.73
C VAL A 271 21.46 0.33 3.02
N HIS A 272 21.88 1.09 2.01
CA HIS A 272 23.05 1.97 2.10
C HIS A 272 22.83 3.35 1.50
N GLN A 273 23.56 4.35 2.01
CA GLN A 273 23.66 5.69 1.41
C GLN A 273 22.27 6.31 1.09
N SER A 274 21.28 6.03 1.93
CA SER A 274 19.86 6.37 1.72
C SER A 274 19.35 7.28 2.85
N LYS A 275 18.25 8.00 2.58
CA LYS A 275 17.63 8.94 3.52
C LYS A 275 16.25 8.44 3.93
N ILE A 276 16.06 8.19 5.23
CA ILE A 276 14.82 7.66 5.80
C ILE A 276 14.29 8.70 6.79
N HIS A 277 13.43 9.61 6.34
CA HIS A 277 13.14 10.83 7.11
C HIS A 277 11.66 11.23 7.22
N SER A 278 11.30 11.92 8.30
CA SER A 278 9.95 12.45 8.56
C SER A 278 8.81 11.41 8.48
N ASN A 279 9.10 10.10 8.62
CA ASN A 279 8.07 9.04 8.57
C ASN A 279 7.32 8.95 9.92
N THR A 280 6.03 8.64 9.88
CA THR A 280 5.22 8.34 11.08
C THR A 280 5.00 6.84 11.20
N VAL A 281 5.62 6.23 12.21
CA VAL A 281 5.65 4.78 12.40
C VAL A 281 5.02 4.44 13.74
N GLU A 282 3.75 4.03 13.70
CA GLU A 282 2.85 4.05 14.87
C GLU A 282 2.23 2.68 15.23
N GLY A 283 2.35 2.26 16.49
CA GLY A 283 1.58 1.12 17.02
C GLY A 283 1.99 -0.25 16.47
N ASN A 284 3.24 -0.40 16.02
CA ASN A 284 3.73 -1.62 15.37
C ASN A 284 4.45 -2.55 16.35
N ARG A 285 4.60 -3.84 16.00
CA ARG A 285 5.35 -4.81 16.83
C ARG A 285 6.86 -4.53 16.85
N VAL A 286 7.39 -3.96 15.78
CA VAL A 286 8.65 -3.19 15.73
C VAL A 286 8.36 -1.97 14.83
N GLY A 287 8.82 -0.78 15.21
CA GLY A 287 8.66 0.43 14.42
C GLY A 287 9.53 0.37 13.17
N MET A 288 10.82 0.63 13.32
CA MET A 288 11.83 0.37 12.28
C MET A 288 12.70 -0.82 12.66
N ASN A 289 12.92 -1.73 11.73
CA ASN A 289 13.97 -2.75 11.83
C ASN A 289 15.05 -2.40 10.81
N ILE A 290 16.30 -2.39 11.25
CA ILE A 290 17.46 -1.92 10.49
C ILE A 290 18.51 -3.02 10.59
N ALA A 291 18.59 -3.82 9.53
CA ALA A 291 19.42 -5.01 9.45
C ALA A 291 20.49 -4.87 8.37
N GLU A 292 21.74 -5.20 8.68
CA GLU A 292 22.86 -5.26 7.70
C GLU A 292 23.01 -3.97 6.85
N SER A 293 22.59 -2.83 7.39
CA SER A 293 22.41 -1.55 6.68
C SER A 293 23.38 -0.48 7.20
N SER A 294 24.00 0.30 6.32
CA SER A 294 25.10 1.21 6.71
C SER A 294 25.19 2.53 5.94
N GLY A 295 25.67 3.58 6.62
CA GLY A 295 25.88 4.90 6.01
C GLY A 295 24.60 5.62 5.61
N ASN A 296 23.48 5.34 6.28
CA ASN A 296 22.19 6.00 6.03
C ASN A 296 21.98 7.21 6.96
N GLU A 297 21.17 8.16 6.49
CA GLU A 297 20.63 9.25 7.30
C GLU A 297 19.19 8.91 7.70
N ILE A 298 18.89 8.98 9.00
CA ILE A 298 17.62 8.56 9.59
C ILE A 298 17.14 9.68 10.51
N ASP A 299 16.29 10.58 10.02
CA ASP A 299 15.97 11.84 10.71
C ASP A 299 14.48 12.23 10.80
N ASP A 300 14.09 12.95 11.85
CA ASP A 300 12.71 13.44 12.10
C ASP A 300 11.62 12.34 12.09
N ASN A 301 11.96 11.05 12.23
CA ASN A 301 10.95 10.01 12.23
C ASN A 301 10.19 9.98 13.57
N GLY A 302 8.86 9.83 13.52
CA GLY A 302 8.02 9.62 14.70
C GLY A 302 7.86 8.13 15.01
N LEU A 303 8.58 7.63 16.01
CA LEU A 303 8.52 6.25 16.50
C LEU A 303 7.56 6.21 17.70
N ILE A 304 6.27 6.03 17.41
CA ILE A 304 5.17 6.28 18.36
C ILE A 304 4.46 4.97 18.76
N ARG A 305 4.33 4.69 20.06
CA ARG A 305 3.55 3.57 20.61
C ARG A 305 3.91 2.17 20.07
N ASN A 306 5.13 1.96 19.58
CA ASN A 306 5.58 0.67 19.09
C ASN A 306 6.02 -0.24 20.26
N PHE A 307 5.99 -1.56 20.08
CA PHE A 307 6.53 -2.46 21.11
C PHE A 307 8.07 -2.39 21.16
N VAL A 308 8.72 -2.23 20.00
CA VAL A 308 10.11 -1.74 19.89
C VAL A 308 10.10 -0.54 18.96
N GLY A 309 10.68 0.61 19.31
CA GLY A 309 10.74 1.79 18.45
C GLY A 309 11.66 1.56 17.24
N ILE A 310 12.95 1.33 17.50
CA ILE A 310 13.93 0.89 16.49
C ILE A 310 14.64 -0.39 16.95
N GLN A 311 14.84 -1.34 16.04
CA GLN A 311 15.72 -2.49 16.22
C GLN A 311 16.87 -2.42 15.22
N MET A 312 18.11 -2.52 15.72
CA MET A 312 19.34 -2.51 14.93
C MET A 312 20.07 -3.85 15.05
N VAL A 313 20.38 -4.48 13.92
CA VAL A 313 21.07 -5.78 13.84
C VAL A 313 22.13 -5.71 12.76
N LEU A 314 23.42 -5.76 13.12
CA LEU A 314 24.53 -5.58 12.17
C LEU A 314 24.42 -4.26 11.34
N ALA A 315 23.77 -3.24 11.91
CA ALA A 315 23.66 -1.93 11.28
C ALA A 315 24.85 -1.07 11.72
N GLU A 316 25.67 -0.58 10.79
CA GLU A 316 26.92 0.11 11.13
C GLU A 316 27.02 1.51 10.48
N GLY A 317 27.55 2.50 11.20
CA GLY A 317 27.86 3.82 10.62
C GLY A 317 26.66 4.65 10.13
N ASN A 318 25.45 4.43 10.67
CA ASN A 318 24.26 5.23 10.34
C ASN A 318 24.13 6.46 11.25
N GLN A 319 23.43 7.50 10.79
CA GLN A 319 23.18 8.73 11.54
C GLN A 319 21.70 8.85 11.92
N PHE A 320 21.41 8.83 13.21
CA PHE A 320 20.07 8.95 13.79
C PHE A 320 19.93 10.31 14.47
N THR A 321 19.14 11.23 13.87
CA THR A 321 18.96 12.56 14.46
C THR A 321 17.51 13.04 14.50
N LYS A 322 17.10 13.75 15.55
CA LYS A 322 15.77 14.39 15.65
C LYS A 322 14.58 13.42 15.56
N ASN A 323 14.84 12.11 15.66
CA ASN A 323 13.78 11.11 15.75
C ASN A 323 13.07 11.24 17.10
N ARG A 324 11.77 10.96 17.10
CA ARG A 324 10.88 11.19 18.24
C ARG A 324 10.34 9.85 18.74
N PHE A 325 11.02 9.30 19.73
CA PHE A 325 10.63 8.09 20.45
C PHE A 325 9.58 8.45 21.50
N ILE A 326 8.35 8.01 21.30
CA ILE A 326 7.20 8.40 22.14
C ILE A 326 6.41 7.15 22.53
N SER A 327 6.47 6.81 23.81
CA SER A 327 5.65 5.81 24.49
C SER A 327 5.78 4.42 23.89
N ASN A 328 7.00 4.06 23.47
CA ASN A 328 7.32 2.69 23.06
C ASN A 328 7.49 1.79 24.31
N VAL A 329 7.42 0.47 24.14
CA VAL A 329 7.69 -0.49 25.24
C VAL A 329 9.20 -0.73 25.41
N ILE A 330 9.95 -0.66 24.30
CA ILE A 330 11.40 -0.55 24.23
C ILE A 330 11.67 0.55 23.20
N ASP A 331 12.39 1.62 23.56
CA ASP A 331 12.65 2.71 22.59
C ASP A 331 13.60 2.26 21.48
N ALA A 332 14.72 1.62 21.83
CA ALA A 332 15.63 1.02 20.87
C ALA A 332 16.22 -0.33 21.36
N SER A 333 16.57 -1.19 20.39
CA SER A 333 17.20 -2.49 20.56
C SER A 333 18.44 -2.57 19.66
N THR A 334 19.56 -3.11 20.14
CA THR A 334 20.85 -3.08 19.45
C THR A 334 21.62 -4.40 19.54
N MET A 335 21.95 -5.01 18.41
CA MET A 335 22.80 -6.21 18.32
C MET A 335 23.90 -5.98 17.28
N ASP A 336 25.16 -6.08 17.72
CA ASP A 336 26.39 -5.94 16.90
C ASP A 336 26.39 -4.75 15.92
N SER A 337 25.79 -3.62 16.34
CA SER A 337 25.51 -2.45 15.49
C SER A 337 26.38 -1.25 15.88
N LYS A 338 27.58 -1.17 15.29
CA LYS A 338 28.68 -0.27 15.69
C LYS A 338 28.68 1.07 14.96
N ASP A 339 29.44 2.04 15.48
CA ASP A 339 29.77 3.31 14.84
C ASP A 339 28.56 4.16 14.38
N ASN A 340 27.35 3.83 14.85
CA ASN A 340 26.14 4.61 14.62
C ASN A 340 26.16 5.85 15.50
N ILE A 341 25.91 7.02 14.89
CA ILE A 341 25.84 8.31 15.57
C ILE A 341 24.39 8.57 15.94
N LEU A 342 24.09 8.69 17.23
CA LEU A 342 22.80 9.14 17.74
C LEU A 342 22.99 10.54 18.33
N LYS A 343 22.22 11.52 17.85
CA LYS A 343 22.30 12.90 18.32
C LYS A 343 20.98 13.66 18.20
N GLU A 344 20.63 14.52 19.14
CA GLU A 344 19.45 15.38 19.08
C GLU A 344 18.12 14.61 18.91
N ASN A 345 18.04 13.32 19.28
CA ASN A 345 16.76 12.61 19.27
C ASN A 345 15.97 12.93 20.55
N TYR A 346 14.64 12.90 20.47
CA TYR A 346 13.75 13.05 21.60
C TYR A 346 13.29 11.68 22.10
N TRP A 347 13.42 11.44 23.40
CA TRP A 347 13.06 10.19 24.07
C TRP A 347 12.12 10.52 25.24
N ASP A 348 10.85 10.09 25.21
CA ASP A 348 9.89 10.42 26.29
C ASP A 348 10.18 9.71 27.62
N SER A 349 11.11 8.75 27.61
CA SER A 349 11.67 8.07 28.79
C SER A 349 12.86 8.81 29.44
N PHE A 350 13.41 9.87 28.81
CA PHE A 350 14.64 10.52 29.27
C PHE A 350 14.41 11.71 30.20
N GLN A 351 15.28 11.85 31.21
CA GLN A 351 15.33 12.99 32.13
C GLN A 351 16.71 13.65 32.03
N GLY A 352 16.83 14.58 31.09
CA GLY A 352 18.08 15.30 30.81
C GLY A 352 18.33 16.51 31.70
N LEU A 353 19.40 17.23 31.38
CA LEU A 353 19.77 18.50 31.98
C LEU A 353 20.23 19.45 30.88
N ASP A 354 19.65 20.63 30.85
CA ASP A 354 20.01 21.74 29.96
C ASP A 354 20.29 22.96 30.83
N LEU A 355 21.58 23.31 30.93
CA LEU A 355 22.08 24.45 31.71
C LEU A 355 22.13 25.73 30.87
N ASN A 356 22.34 25.61 29.56
CA ASN A 356 22.59 26.73 28.66
C ASN A 356 21.30 27.32 28.03
N HIS A 357 20.21 26.56 28.07
CA HIS A 357 18.85 26.83 27.58
C HIS A 357 18.71 26.85 26.04
N ASP A 358 19.48 26.01 25.31
CA ASP A 358 19.31 25.77 23.87
C ASP A 358 18.32 24.65 23.52
N GLY A 359 17.82 23.92 24.52
CA GLY A 359 16.87 22.81 24.35
C GLY A 359 17.54 21.44 24.12
N ILE A 360 18.87 21.37 24.21
CA ILE A 360 19.67 20.16 24.06
C ILE A 360 20.26 19.77 25.43
N SER A 361 20.27 18.48 25.75
CA SER A 361 20.79 17.97 27.01
C SER A 361 22.32 17.86 27.01
N GLU A 362 22.97 18.36 28.05
CA GLU A 362 24.40 18.12 28.33
C GLU A 362 24.65 16.73 28.97
N LEU A 363 23.59 15.98 29.29
CA LEU A 363 23.63 14.56 29.65
C LEU A 363 23.25 13.69 28.46
N SER A 364 23.97 12.60 28.23
CA SER A 364 23.72 11.62 27.17
C SER A 364 22.71 10.52 27.58
N TYR A 365 22.06 9.90 26.59
CA TYR A 365 21.10 8.81 26.80
C TYR A 365 21.62 7.50 26.20
N ALA A 366 22.00 6.55 27.06
CA ALA A 366 22.48 5.22 26.65
C ALA A 366 21.32 4.22 26.56
N ILE A 367 21.18 3.55 25.41
CA ILE A 367 20.12 2.55 25.17
C ILE A 367 20.32 1.37 26.12
N ASN A 368 19.36 1.15 27.02
CA ASN A 368 19.48 0.18 28.10
C ASN A 368 18.85 -1.18 27.73
N PRO A 369 19.65 -2.25 27.54
CA PRO A 369 19.13 -3.55 27.09
C PRO A 369 18.44 -4.35 28.21
N PHE A 370 18.46 -3.88 29.46
CA PHE A 370 17.96 -4.62 30.63
C PHE A 370 16.56 -5.20 30.42
N TYR A 371 15.61 -4.36 30.02
CA TYR A 371 14.21 -4.75 29.91
C TYR A 371 13.97 -5.73 28.75
N GLU A 372 14.63 -5.53 27.60
CA GLU A 372 14.59 -6.48 26.48
C GLU A 372 15.17 -7.84 26.85
N GLN A 373 16.34 -7.86 27.51
CA GLN A 373 16.96 -9.10 27.98
C GLN A 373 16.10 -9.82 29.04
N LEU A 374 15.34 -9.08 29.85
CA LEU A 374 14.45 -9.67 30.85
C LEU A 374 13.21 -10.31 30.21
N ILE A 375 12.51 -9.60 29.31
CA ILE A 375 11.28 -10.11 28.69
C ILE A 375 11.54 -11.18 27.62
N SER A 376 12.71 -11.18 26.97
CA SER A 376 13.12 -12.24 26.03
C SER A 376 13.42 -13.56 26.75
N ARG A 377 13.97 -13.51 27.97
CA ARG A 377 14.15 -14.69 28.83
C ARG A 377 12.84 -15.20 29.44
N ASN A 378 11.92 -14.29 29.79
CA ASN A 378 10.57 -14.65 30.24
C ASN A 378 9.55 -13.54 29.96
N ALA A 379 8.67 -13.78 28.99
CA ALA A 379 7.64 -12.81 28.56
C ALA A 379 6.66 -12.40 29.66
N ALA A 380 6.50 -13.18 30.74
CA ALA A 380 5.65 -12.80 31.88
C ALA A 380 6.10 -11.49 32.56
N TYR A 381 7.37 -11.08 32.42
CA TYR A 381 7.86 -9.82 32.96
C TYR A 381 7.25 -8.57 32.29
N GLN A 382 6.58 -8.72 31.14
CA GLN A 382 5.84 -7.63 30.50
C GLN A 382 4.70 -7.07 31.37
N LEU A 383 4.19 -7.86 32.33
CA LEU A 383 3.20 -7.42 33.32
C LEU A 383 3.73 -6.35 34.30
N PHE A 384 5.05 -6.14 34.36
CA PHE A 384 5.72 -5.18 35.23
C PHE A 384 6.29 -3.97 34.46
N PHE A 385 5.91 -3.78 33.19
CA PHE A 385 6.27 -2.61 32.40
C PHE A 385 5.93 -1.31 33.15
N GLN A 386 6.88 -0.36 33.17
CA GLN A 386 6.78 0.92 33.89
C GLN A 386 6.41 0.81 35.39
N SER A 387 6.54 -0.36 36.02
CA SER A 387 6.43 -0.48 37.47
C SER A 387 7.67 0.14 38.16
N PRO A 388 7.55 0.81 39.31
CA PRO A 388 8.69 1.48 39.95
C PRO A 388 9.89 0.57 40.24
N GLY A 389 9.64 -0.70 40.57
CA GLY A 389 10.70 -1.69 40.75
C GLY A 389 11.42 -2.07 39.46
N MET A 390 10.73 -2.04 38.31
CA MET A 390 11.35 -2.30 37.00
C MET A 390 12.23 -1.12 36.55
N VAL A 391 11.76 0.11 36.77
CA VAL A 391 12.54 1.33 36.51
C VAL A 391 13.82 1.34 37.34
N PHE A 392 13.71 1.15 38.66
CA PHE A 392 14.86 1.08 39.57
C PHE A 392 15.87 -0.03 39.21
N LEU A 393 15.40 -1.23 38.84
CA LEU A 393 16.30 -2.30 38.39
C LEU A 393 16.98 -1.99 37.05
N SER A 394 16.30 -1.25 36.16
CA SER A 394 16.87 -0.77 34.90
C SER A 394 17.98 0.26 35.15
N GLU A 395 17.77 1.21 36.07
CA GLU A 395 18.77 2.21 36.48
C GLU A 395 20.03 1.58 37.11
N LEU A 396 19.85 0.50 37.88
CA LEU A 396 20.97 -0.28 38.44
C LEU A 396 21.73 -1.12 37.41
N HIS A 397 21.18 -1.34 36.20
CA HIS A 397 21.88 -2.06 35.16
C HIS A 397 23.04 -1.23 34.60
N SER A 398 24.25 -1.73 34.80
CA SER A 398 25.51 -1.06 34.45
C SER A 398 26.49 -1.98 33.70
N GLU A 399 26.09 -3.22 33.44
CA GLU A 399 26.92 -4.24 32.80
C GLU A 399 27.18 -3.88 31.33
N GLY A 400 28.45 -3.75 30.96
CA GLY A 400 28.85 -3.36 29.61
C GLY A 400 28.48 -1.93 29.19
N LYS A 401 28.06 -1.05 30.11
CA LYS A 401 27.51 0.28 29.80
C LYS A 401 28.44 1.20 28.99
N SER A 402 29.76 0.98 29.06
CA SER A 402 30.75 1.66 28.20
C SER A 402 30.60 1.36 26.70
N ASN A 403 29.86 0.32 26.34
CA ASN A 403 29.72 -0.21 24.99
C ASN A 403 28.28 -0.09 24.47
N TRP A 404 27.36 0.54 25.23
CA TRP A 404 25.97 0.73 24.81
C TRP A 404 25.88 1.86 23.78
N THR A 405 25.11 1.65 22.72
CA THR A 405 24.78 2.71 21.76
C THR A 405 24.08 3.87 22.50
N THR A 406 24.57 5.08 22.30
CA THR A 406 24.25 6.23 23.15
C THR A 406 23.97 7.46 22.29
N ASP A 407 22.89 8.17 22.58
CA ASP A 407 22.64 9.51 22.05
C ASP A 407 23.48 10.52 22.85
N GLU A 408 24.42 11.18 22.16
CA GLU A 408 25.39 12.08 22.78
C GLU A 408 24.76 13.33 23.37
N SER A 409 23.64 13.79 22.83
CA SER A 409 23.00 15.06 23.19
C SER A 409 21.51 15.07 22.81
N PRO A 410 20.65 14.40 23.61
CA PRO A 410 19.21 14.32 23.37
C PRO A 410 18.50 15.68 23.39
N GLN A 411 17.34 15.77 22.72
CA GLN A 411 16.44 16.93 22.84
C GLN A 411 15.64 16.89 24.14
N MET A 412 15.56 18.03 24.83
CA MET A 412 14.78 18.19 26.07
C MET A 412 13.27 18.27 25.84
N SER A 413 12.84 18.57 24.61
CA SER A 413 11.42 18.64 24.24
C SER A 413 11.21 18.34 22.76
N ILE A 414 9.99 17.97 22.38
CA ILE A 414 9.60 17.83 20.97
C ILE A 414 9.60 19.22 20.34
N VAL A 415 10.57 19.49 19.47
CA VAL A 415 10.58 20.69 18.63
C VAL A 415 9.33 20.71 17.77
N LYS A 416 8.46 21.70 18.00
CA LYS A 416 7.36 22.01 17.08
C LYS A 416 7.95 22.80 15.92
N ASN A 417 8.05 22.17 14.75
CA ASN A 417 8.26 22.91 13.52
C ASN A 417 6.98 23.70 13.21
N ASP A 418 7.08 25.03 13.18
CA ASP A 418 5.95 25.93 12.88
C ASP A 418 5.61 25.92 11.38
N THR A 419 5.03 24.82 10.90
CA THR A 419 4.30 24.78 9.64
C THR A 419 2.82 25.05 9.88
N GLU A 420 2.47 26.33 10.04
CA GLU A 420 1.09 26.78 9.91
C GLU A 420 0.56 26.47 8.49
N VAL A 421 -0.19 25.38 8.35
CA VAL A 421 -1.07 25.18 7.19
C VAL A 421 -2.28 26.11 7.36
N SER A 422 -2.07 27.38 7.03
CA SER A 422 -3.15 28.36 6.93
C SER A 422 -4.17 27.93 5.87
N GLY A 423 -5.43 27.78 6.26
CA GLY A 423 -6.54 27.82 5.30
C GLY A 423 -7.41 26.56 5.14
N THR A 424 -7.92 25.97 6.23
CA THR A 424 -9.31 25.44 6.23
C THR A 424 -9.90 25.45 7.63
N SER A 425 -10.48 26.59 8.03
CA SER A 425 -11.14 26.79 9.32
C SER A 425 -12.53 26.11 9.38
N GLY A 426 -12.54 24.78 9.37
CA GLY A 426 -13.73 23.97 9.64
C GLY A 426 -14.18 24.13 11.10
N THR A 427 -15.02 25.14 11.38
CA THR A 427 -15.42 25.50 12.76
C THR A 427 -16.37 24.48 13.39
N PHE A 428 -15.81 23.43 14.00
CA PHE A 428 -16.52 22.67 15.02
C PHE A 428 -16.66 23.51 16.29
N LYS A 429 -17.87 23.99 16.57
CA LYS A 429 -18.22 24.52 17.89
C LYS A 429 -18.24 23.38 18.90
N THR A 430 -17.34 23.40 19.86
CA THR A 430 -17.41 22.57 21.06
C THR A 430 -18.22 23.28 22.13
N ASP A 431 -19.42 22.78 22.45
CA ASP A 431 -20.18 23.25 23.62
C ASP A 431 -19.44 22.83 24.91
N GLY A 432 -18.87 23.82 25.60
CA GLY A 432 -17.91 23.64 26.69
C GLY A 432 -18.49 23.21 28.03
N THR A 433 -19.44 22.26 28.06
CA THR A 433 -20.19 21.89 29.28
C THR A 433 -20.15 20.41 29.67
N ASN A 434 -19.48 19.53 28.88
CA ASN A 434 -19.51 18.07 29.10
C ASN A 434 -18.12 17.40 29.27
N VAL A 435 -17.02 18.16 29.37
CA VAL A 435 -15.66 17.57 29.40
C VAL A 435 -15.25 17.10 30.81
N GLU A 436 -15.55 17.88 31.86
CA GLU A 436 -15.20 17.53 33.25
C GLU A 436 -15.92 16.26 33.75
N THR A 437 -17.17 16.06 33.32
CA THR A 437 -18.00 14.91 33.69
C THR A 437 -17.50 13.60 33.10
N GLN A 438 -16.90 13.59 31.90
CA GLN A 438 -16.30 12.36 31.34
C GLN A 438 -14.95 12.02 31.97
N SER A 439 -14.11 13.03 32.25
CA SER A 439 -12.82 12.83 32.94
C SER A 439 -13.01 12.19 34.32
N SER A 440 -13.94 12.74 35.12
CA SER A 440 -14.29 12.19 36.43
C SER A 440 -14.89 10.78 36.35
N LEU A 441 -15.75 10.48 35.36
CA LEU A 441 -16.33 9.14 35.18
C LEU A 441 -15.25 8.08 34.90
N VAL A 442 -14.29 8.37 34.02
CA VAL A 442 -13.18 7.45 33.71
C VAL A 442 -12.30 7.20 34.94
N MET A 443 -12.00 8.25 35.71
CA MET A 443 -11.23 8.13 36.96
C MET A 443 -11.96 7.27 38.01
N ILE A 444 -13.28 7.46 38.17
CA ILE A 444 -14.11 6.65 39.08
C ILE A 444 -14.13 5.18 38.66
N ILE A 445 -14.29 4.88 37.36
CA ILE A 445 -14.26 3.51 36.84
C ILE A 445 -12.89 2.86 37.09
N GLY A 446 -11.79 3.60 36.86
CA GLY A 446 -10.43 3.13 37.16
C GLY A 446 -10.23 2.77 38.65
N LEU A 447 -10.71 3.62 39.56
CA LEU A 447 -10.65 3.37 41.01
C LEU A 447 -11.50 2.15 41.44
N ILE A 448 -12.68 1.96 40.84
CA ILE A 448 -13.53 0.78 41.08
C ILE A 448 -12.85 -0.51 40.62
N LEU A 449 -12.24 -0.51 39.43
CA LEU A 449 -11.51 -1.66 38.90
C LEU A 449 -10.25 -1.99 39.74
N LEU A 450 -9.52 -0.97 40.18
CA LEU A 450 -8.39 -1.12 41.09
C LEU A 450 -8.82 -1.72 42.44
N GLY A 451 -9.94 -1.23 43.00
CA GLY A 451 -10.51 -1.76 44.24
C GLY A 451 -10.96 -3.22 44.11
N LEU A 452 -11.61 -3.60 43.00
CA LEU A 452 -12.00 -4.99 42.72
C LEU A 452 -10.78 -5.91 42.55
N SER A 453 -9.73 -5.42 41.88
CA SER A 453 -8.45 -6.14 41.70
C SER A 453 -7.76 -6.39 43.05
N ALA A 454 -7.58 -5.35 43.87
CA ALA A 454 -7.03 -5.47 45.21
C ALA A 454 -7.87 -6.40 46.11
N SER A 455 -9.21 -6.27 46.08
CA SER A 455 -10.11 -7.10 46.88
C SER A 455 -10.04 -8.57 46.50
N THR A 456 -9.97 -8.89 45.21
CA THR A 456 -9.88 -10.29 44.75
C THR A 456 -8.51 -10.90 45.03
N MET A 457 -7.41 -10.14 44.91
CA MET A 457 -6.08 -10.59 45.35
C MET A 457 -6.03 -10.85 46.86
N ILE A 458 -6.59 -9.97 47.69
CA ILE A 458 -6.67 -10.18 49.14
C ILE A 458 -7.53 -11.40 49.47
N TYR A 459 -8.72 -11.53 48.87
CA TYR A 459 -9.62 -12.66 49.12
C TYR A 459 -8.99 -14.02 48.74
N MET A 460 -8.39 -14.12 47.55
CA MET A 460 -7.70 -15.35 47.11
C MET A 460 -6.40 -15.61 47.88
N GLY A 461 -5.72 -14.57 48.38
CA GLY A 461 -4.55 -14.70 49.25
C GLY A 461 -4.89 -15.19 50.65
N VAL A 462 -6.01 -14.75 51.22
CA VAL A 462 -6.52 -15.19 52.54
C VAL A 462 -7.06 -16.63 52.47
N TRP A 463 -7.67 -17.04 51.36
CA TRP A 463 -8.09 -18.44 51.11
C TRP A 463 -6.95 -19.45 50.86
N ARG A 464 -5.68 -19.04 51.01
CA ARG A 464 -4.48 -19.90 50.87
C ARG A 464 -3.70 -20.07 52.18
N LYS A 465 -4.37 -19.96 53.33
CA LYS A 465 -3.86 -20.30 54.66
C LYS A 465 -4.80 -21.24 55.40
#